data_AF-A0A4Q2UTC1-F1
#
_entry.id   AF-A0A4Q2UTC1-F1
#
_cell.length_a   1.000
_cell.length_b   1.000
_cell.length_c   1.000
_cell.angle_alpha   90.00
_cell.angle_beta   90.00
_cell.angle_gamma   90.00
#
_symmetry.space_group_name_H-M   'P 1'
#
loop_
_entity.id
_entity.type
_entity.pdbx_description
1 polymer ?
#
loop_
_entity_poly.entity_id
_entity_poly.type
_entity_poly.pdbx_seq_one_letter_code
_entity_poly.pdbx_strand_id
1 'polypeptide(L)'
;DNIWKAAKYMKSGDEAAFGKVPQLVKADGTATTSHKEQAEELLAKFFPPLPDTIEDEGPRQQRAPVTMPDLTLEEVERQLWATKSWKAPGEDGLPAIVWKQVWPSVKHDVLDIFQASLEEGVIPDQWRHARIIPLKKPGKDDYMIAKAWRPISLLVTLGKVLESVVAERISHAVETHGLLPTNHFGARKQRSAEQALVLLQEHIFSAWRSRHVVSLVSFDVKGAYNGVCKERLLQRMRARGIPEGLLRWIDAFWAEGSAAIVIKGPCSESGRLPQEGVPQGWSLSQIVLLFVDADLGRSLIDKKGGAIACVDDYTAWVSGPTAQSNRRRIQAVIDKALDWERRSGATFEAEKTAIIHFTRYTGRVDSEPFTIKGERVFPKDQVKILGVIMDSRLHYKQHIARAATKGLGAAMELKRLKGMAPSTTRQLFTAMVAPVVDYASNVWMHACKTVSAILYKRGDRSGRS
;
A
#
# COMPACT_ATOMS: atom_id res chain seq x y z
N ASP A 1 -14.37 -9.21 -26.69
CA ASP A 1 -12.95 -8.81 -26.48
C ASP A 1 -12.69 -7.93 -25.26
N ASN A 2 -13.01 -8.39 -24.04
CA ASN A 2 -12.49 -7.72 -22.85
C ASN A 2 -12.33 -8.71 -21.70
N ILE A 3 -11.08 -9.14 -21.49
CA ILE A 3 -10.67 -10.09 -20.45
C ILE A 3 -11.13 -9.65 -19.04
N TRP A 4 -11.24 -8.32 -18.82
CA TRP A 4 -11.69 -7.71 -17.57
C TRP A 4 -13.20 -7.79 -17.35
N LYS A 5 -14.00 -7.95 -18.41
CA LYS A 5 -15.44 -8.24 -18.27
C LYS A 5 -15.64 -9.69 -17.81
N ALA A 6 -14.89 -10.65 -18.39
CA ALA A 6 -14.96 -12.06 -18.00
C ALA A 6 -14.55 -12.28 -16.52
N ALA A 7 -13.51 -11.58 -16.05
CA ALA A 7 -13.07 -11.65 -14.65
C ALA A 7 -14.15 -11.25 -13.61
N LYS A 8 -15.14 -10.42 -14.00
CA LYS A 8 -16.25 -10.05 -13.11
C LYS A 8 -17.28 -11.16 -12.89
N TYR A 9 -17.39 -12.11 -13.83
CA TYR A 9 -18.35 -13.22 -13.77
C TYR A 9 -17.81 -14.47 -13.07
N MET A 10 -16.56 -14.44 -12.62
CA MET A 10 -15.88 -15.55 -11.93
C MET A 10 -15.82 -15.38 -10.40
N LYS A 11 -16.39 -14.32 -9.84
CA LYS A 11 -16.55 -14.18 -8.39
C LYS A 11 -17.97 -14.57 -8.02
N SER A 12 -18.15 -15.44 -7.02
CA SER A 12 -19.48 -15.80 -6.50
C SER A 12 -20.26 -14.53 -6.11
N GLY A 13 -21.58 -14.56 -6.25
CA GLY A 13 -22.45 -13.39 -6.08
C GLY A 13 -22.31 -12.67 -4.72
N ASP A 14 -21.83 -13.35 -3.67
CA ASP A 14 -21.57 -12.77 -2.35
C ASP A 14 -20.27 -11.94 -2.25
N GLU A 15 -19.35 -12.08 -3.21
CA GLU A 15 -18.09 -11.33 -3.30
C GLU A 15 -18.16 -10.04 -4.14
N ALA A 16 -19.36 -9.62 -4.55
CA ALA A 16 -19.51 -8.35 -5.26
C ALA A 16 -19.00 -7.21 -4.34
N ALA A 17 -17.94 -6.51 -4.77
CA ALA A 17 -17.35 -5.39 -4.02
C ALA A 17 -18.38 -4.28 -3.70
N PHE A 18 -19.51 -4.28 -4.42
CA PHE A 18 -20.59 -3.31 -4.39
C PHE A 18 -21.88 -3.87 -3.77
N GLY A 19 -21.87 -4.24 -2.49
CA GLY A 19 -23.09 -4.63 -1.74
C GLY A 19 -23.85 -3.44 -1.13
N LYS A 20 -25.08 -3.67 -0.64
CA LYS A 20 -25.72 -2.76 0.33
C LYS A 20 -24.93 -2.82 1.65
N VAL A 21 -24.73 -1.68 2.30
CA VAL A 21 -24.13 -1.63 3.64
C VAL A 21 -25.19 -2.12 4.63
N PRO A 22 -24.96 -3.21 5.39
CA PRO A 22 -25.89 -3.65 6.42
C PRO A 22 -25.88 -2.66 7.60
N GLN A 23 -26.79 -2.84 8.57
CA GLN A 23 -26.65 -2.15 9.85
C GLN A 23 -25.32 -2.51 10.48
N LEU A 24 -24.57 -1.48 10.88
CA LEU A 24 -23.25 -1.63 11.45
C LEU A 24 -23.35 -1.75 12.96
N VAL A 25 -22.48 -2.57 13.55
CA VAL A 25 -22.35 -2.68 15.00
C VAL A 25 -21.31 -1.65 15.47
N LYS A 26 -21.72 -0.76 16.36
CA LYS A 26 -20.88 0.26 17.00
C LYS A 26 -19.98 -0.38 18.06
N ALA A 27 -18.98 0.38 18.53
CA ALA A 27 -18.04 -0.09 19.56
C ALA A 27 -18.69 -0.45 20.91
N ASP A 28 -19.87 0.11 21.19
CA ASP A 28 -20.67 -0.16 22.40
C ASP A 28 -21.57 -1.40 22.27
N GLY A 29 -21.51 -2.12 21.14
CA GLY A 29 -22.33 -3.29 20.86
C GLY A 29 -23.73 -2.99 20.32
N THR A 30 -24.11 -1.72 20.17
CA THR A 30 -25.39 -1.32 19.57
C THR A 30 -25.33 -1.32 18.04
N ALA A 31 -26.47 -1.49 17.38
CA ALA A 31 -26.57 -1.40 15.93
C ALA A 31 -26.96 0.01 15.47
N THR A 32 -26.40 0.48 14.35
CA THR A 32 -26.79 1.74 13.72
C THR A 32 -28.27 1.70 13.32
N THR A 33 -29.01 2.75 13.68
CA THR A 33 -30.47 2.80 13.47
C THR A 33 -30.86 3.52 12.18
N SER A 34 -29.97 4.35 11.63
CA SER A 34 -30.21 5.17 10.44
C SER A 34 -29.05 5.13 9.46
N HIS A 35 -29.28 5.51 8.20
CA HIS A 35 -28.21 5.68 7.21
C HIS A 35 -27.20 6.77 7.62
N LYS A 36 -27.64 7.77 8.41
CA LYS A 36 -26.76 8.81 8.94
C LYS A 36 -25.77 8.24 9.95
N GLU A 37 -26.27 7.48 10.92
CA GLU A 37 -25.40 6.81 11.90
C GLU A 37 -24.44 5.81 11.22
N GLN A 38 -24.88 5.13 10.16
CA GLN A 38 -23.99 4.27 9.37
C GLN A 38 -22.88 5.07 8.68
N ALA A 39 -23.20 6.23 8.11
CA ALA A 39 -22.21 7.08 7.45
C ALA A 39 -21.21 7.64 8.47
N GLU A 40 -21.69 8.07 9.64
CA GLU A 40 -20.84 8.56 10.73
C GLU A 40 -19.92 7.47 11.28
N GLU A 41 -20.42 6.25 11.52
CA GLU A 41 -19.60 5.12 11.98
C GLU A 41 -18.55 4.72 10.93
N LEU A 42 -18.92 4.70 9.65
CA LEU A 42 -17.95 4.47 8.58
C LEU A 42 -16.93 5.59 8.49
N LEU A 43 -17.34 6.86 8.60
CA LEU A 43 -16.44 8.02 8.59
C LEU A 43 -15.46 7.97 9.74
N ALA A 44 -15.93 7.76 10.97
CA ALA A 44 -15.08 7.65 12.15
C ALA A 44 -14.09 6.49 12.02
N LYS A 45 -14.51 5.37 11.40
CA LYS A 45 -13.61 4.25 11.17
C LYS A 45 -12.63 4.48 10.02
N PHE A 46 -13.09 5.14 8.98
CA PHE A 46 -12.30 5.43 7.80
C PHE A 46 -11.30 6.54 8.07
N PHE A 47 -11.63 7.56 8.85
CA PHE A 47 -10.78 8.68 9.21
C PHE A 47 -10.69 8.74 10.73
N PRO A 48 -9.91 7.84 11.36
CA PRO A 48 -9.78 7.81 12.80
C PRO A 48 -9.12 9.11 13.30
N PRO A 49 -9.46 9.55 14.53
CA PRO A 49 -8.80 10.71 15.11
C PRO A 49 -7.28 10.48 15.21
N LEU A 50 -6.52 11.52 14.89
CA LEU A 50 -5.09 11.58 15.19
C LEU A 50 -4.85 11.40 16.70
N PRO A 51 -3.68 10.89 17.10
CA PRO A 51 -3.32 10.81 18.51
C PRO A 51 -3.40 12.18 19.20
N ASP A 52 -3.87 12.21 20.45
CA ASP A 52 -4.03 13.45 21.26
C ASP A 52 -2.73 14.23 21.43
N THR A 53 -1.58 13.55 21.31
CA THR A 53 -0.26 14.16 21.42
C THR A 53 0.62 13.63 20.29
N ILE A 54 1.08 14.53 19.43
CA ILE A 54 2.10 14.28 18.40
C ILE A 54 3.35 15.05 18.81
N GLU A 55 4.40 14.33 19.19
CA GLU A 55 5.66 14.94 19.62
C GLU A 55 6.29 15.77 18.50
N ASP A 56 7.03 16.81 18.87
CA ASP A 56 7.75 17.63 17.90
C ASP A 56 8.88 16.86 17.21
N GLU A 57 9.08 17.12 15.92
CA GLU A 57 10.12 16.44 15.15
C GLU A 57 11.51 17.05 15.36
N GLY A 58 11.60 18.21 16.01
CA GLY A 58 12.81 18.99 16.19
C GLY A 58 13.28 19.67 14.89
N PRO A 59 14.42 20.37 14.95
CA PRO A 59 14.98 21.03 13.79
C PRO A 59 15.40 20.00 12.72
N ARG A 60 14.83 20.12 11.52
CA ARG A 60 15.17 19.30 10.35
C ARG A 60 16.13 20.03 9.43
N GLN A 61 17.11 19.31 8.90
CA GLN A 61 17.93 19.83 7.79
C GLN A 61 17.03 20.11 6.59
N GLN A 62 16.96 21.37 6.18
CA GLN A 62 16.18 21.81 5.03
C GLN A 62 17.04 21.70 3.77
N ARG A 63 16.55 20.96 2.77
CA ARG A 63 17.11 20.99 1.43
C ARG A 63 16.60 22.24 0.71
N ALA A 64 17.44 22.83 -0.15
CA ALA A 64 16.99 23.87 -1.07
C ALA A 64 15.83 23.34 -1.95
N PRO A 65 14.80 24.17 -2.23
CA PRO A 65 13.71 23.79 -3.12
C PRO A 65 14.23 23.36 -4.51
N VAL A 66 13.70 22.26 -5.03
CA VAL A 66 14.00 21.83 -6.40
C VAL A 66 13.26 22.72 -7.39
N THR A 67 13.89 23.04 -8.51
CA THR A 67 13.21 23.78 -9.58
C THR A 67 12.21 22.85 -10.27
N MET A 68 10.94 23.27 -10.34
CA MET A 68 9.91 22.62 -11.14
C MET A 68 9.47 23.59 -12.23
N PRO A 69 9.55 23.21 -13.52
CA PRO A 69 9.12 24.07 -14.62
C PRO A 69 7.60 24.23 -14.67
N ASP A 70 7.14 25.22 -15.43
CA ASP A 70 5.72 25.49 -15.65
C ASP A 70 5.01 24.29 -16.27
N LEU A 71 3.71 24.17 -16.00
CA LEU A 71 2.88 23.10 -16.53
C LEU A 71 2.79 23.18 -18.06
N THR A 72 3.08 22.07 -18.74
CA THR A 72 2.93 22.02 -20.21
C THR A 72 1.67 21.28 -20.65
N LEU A 73 1.21 21.60 -21.85
CA LEU A 73 0.03 20.97 -22.45
C LEU A 73 0.22 19.46 -22.62
N GLU A 74 1.43 19.04 -23.00
CA GLU A 74 1.77 17.64 -23.27
C GLU A 74 1.68 16.78 -22.01
N GLU A 75 2.02 17.33 -20.84
CA GLU A 75 1.87 16.62 -19.57
C GLU A 75 0.40 16.35 -19.23
N VAL A 76 -0.46 17.36 -19.43
CA VAL A 76 -1.91 17.25 -19.20
C VAL A 76 -2.52 16.26 -20.19
N GLU A 77 -2.18 16.39 -21.47
CA GLU A 77 -2.65 15.52 -22.53
C GLU A 77 -2.23 14.06 -22.28
N ARG A 78 -0.97 13.82 -21.91
CA ARG A 78 -0.47 12.48 -21.56
C ARG A 78 -1.30 11.85 -20.44
N GLN A 79 -1.60 12.59 -19.38
CA GLN A 79 -2.36 12.08 -18.24
C GLN A 79 -3.83 11.85 -18.56
N LEU A 80 -4.46 12.74 -19.34
CA LEU A 80 -5.83 12.56 -19.81
C LEU A 80 -5.95 11.28 -20.67
N TRP A 81 -5.01 11.03 -21.60
CA TRP A 81 -5.03 9.85 -22.45
C TRP A 81 -4.76 8.55 -21.68
N ALA A 82 -3.86 8.57 -20.70
CA ALA A 82 -3.59 7.44 -19.80
C ALA A 82 -4.81 7.07 -18.93
N THR A 83 -5.70 8.03 -18.66
CA THR A 83 -6.92 7.80 -17.87
C THR A 83 -7.89 6.90 -18.64
N LYS A 84 -8.37 5.84 -17.97
CA LYS A 84 -9.35 4.90 -18.55
C LYS A 84 -10.66 5.63 -18.86
N SER A 85 -11.11 5.55 -20.11
CA SER A 85 -12.23 6.34 -20.65
C SER A 85 -13.55 6.22 -19.88
N TRP A 86 -13.86 5.03 -19.34
CA TRP A 86 -15.13 4.73 -18.67
C TRP A 86 -14.96 4.44 -17.17
N LYS A 87 -13.96 5.03 -16.51
CA LYS A 87 -13.90 5.01 -15.04
C LYS A 87 -15.07 5.80 -14.45
N ALA A 88 -15.48 5.43 -13.24
CA ALA A 88 -16.56 6.11 -12.52
C ALA A 88 -16.20 7.60 -12.33
N PRO A 89 -17.07 8.53 -12.78
CA PRO A 89 -16.86 9.96 -12.63
C PRO A 89 -17.08 10.41 -11.18
N GLY A 90 -16.75 11.67 -10.91
CA GLY A 90 -17.08 12.33 -9.65
C GLY A 90 -18.54 12.77 -9.62
N GLU A 91 -18.81 13.85 -8.90
CA GLU A 91 -20.15 14.44 -8.80
C GLU A 91 -20.62 15.09 -10.12
N ASP A 92 -19.67 15.52 -10.96
CA ASP A 92 -19.92 16.07 -12.29
C ASP A 92 -20.58 15.08 -13.26
N GLY A 93 -20.48 13.77 -12.98
CA GLY A 93 -21.01 12.73 -13.86
C GLY A 93 -20.27 12.60 -15.20
N LEU A 94 -19.17 13.31 -15.41
CA LEU A 94 -18.44 13.36 -16.68
C LEU A 94 -17.29 12.36 -16.69
N PRO A 95 -17.40 11.23 -17.42
CA PRO A 95 -16.29 10.29 -17.57
C PRO A 95 -15.17 10.88 -18.44
N ALA A 96 -13.96 10.33 -18.31
CA ALA A 96 -12.78 10.78 -19.07
C ALA A 96 -12.95 10.75 -20.59
N ILE A 97 -13.85 9.92 -21.13
CA ILE A 97 -14.16 9.90 -22.57
C ILE A 97 -14.72 11.25 -23.06
N VAL A 98 -15.52 11.95 -22.24
CA VAL A 98 -16.09 13.25 -22.62
C VAL A 98 -14.96 14.25 -22.84
N TRP A 99 -14.06 14.36 -21.86
CA TRP A 99 -12.88 15.22 -21.92
C TRP A 99 -11.97 14.88 -23.10
N LYS A 100 -11.76 13.60 -23.41
CA LYS A 100 -10.98 13.18 -24.59
C LYS A 100 -11.62 13.60 -25.92
N GLN A 101 -12.95 13.60 -26.00
CA GLN A 101 -13.66 13.98 -27.22
C GLN A 101 -13.67 15.50 -27.43
N VAL A 102 -13.82 16.28 -26.37
CA VAL A 102 -13.85 17.75 -26.44
C VAL A 102 -12.46 18.39 -26.36
N TRP A 103 -11.41 17.61 -26.07
CA TRP A 103 -10.04 18.10 -25.88
C TRP A 103 -9.55 19.06 -26.96
N PRO A 104 -9.75 18.82 -28.27
CA PRO A 104 -9.28 19.73 -29.31
C PRO A 104 -9.77 21.17 -29.12
N SER A 105 -10.95 21.35 -28.51
CA SER A 105 -11.59 22.65 -28.28
C SER A 105 -11.23 23.28 -26.94
N VAL A 106 -11.00 22.48 -25.88
CA VAL A 106 -10.89 22.99 -24.49
C VAL A 106 -9.49 22.93 -23.90
N LYS A 107 -8.52 22.36 -24.64
CA LYS A 107 -7.19 22.04 -24.10
C LYS A 107 -6.41 23.23 -23.54
N HIS A 108 -6.57 24.42 -24.14
CA HIS A 108 -5.90 25.64 -23.69
C HIS A 108 -6.58 26.20 -22.43
N ASP A 109 -7.92 26.27 -22.41
CA ASP A 109 -8.65 26.70 -21.21
C ASP A 109 -8.36 25.80 -20.01
N VAL A 110 -8.30 24.47 -20.23
CA VAL A 110 -7.96 23.53 -19.16
C VAL A 110 -6.53 23.74 -18.65
N LEU A 111 -5.58 24.00 -19.55
CA LEU A 111 -4.19 24.27 -19.18
C LEU A 111 -4.10 25.55 -18.34
N ASP A 112 -4.76 26.63 -18.77
CA ASP A 112 -4.74 27.92 -18.08
C ASP A 112 -5.34 27.78 -16.66
N ILE A 113 -6.45 27.05 -16.52
CA ILE A 113 -7.03 26.74 -15.21
C ILE A 113 -6.06 25.95 -14.33
N PHE A 114 -5.35 24.97 -14.90
CA PHE A 114 -4.42 24.14 -14.14
C PHE A 114 -3.18 24.95 -13.71
N GLN A 115 -2.65 25.81 -14.58
CA GLN A 115 -1.53 26.70 -14.27
C GLN A 115 -1.91 27.68 -13.16
N ALA A 116 -3.03 28.41 -13.33
CA ALA A 116 -3.52 29.35 -12.31
C ALA A 116 -3.74 28.65 -10.96
N SER A 117 -4.34 27.46 -10.95
CA SER A 117 -4.53 26.66 -9.73
C SER A 117 -3.20 26.37 -9.02
N LEU A 118 -2.17 25.93 -9.76
CA LEU A 118 -0.86 25.60 -9.20
C LEU A 118 -0.08 26.83 -8.73
N GLU A 119 -0.15 27.94 -9.47
CA GLU A 119 0.55 29.19 -9.16
C GLU A 119 -0.02 29.85 -7.89
N GLU A 120 -1.35 29.98 -7.84
CA GLU A 120 -2.06 30.55 -6.69
C GLU A 120 -2.07 29.59 -5.50
N GLY A 121 -1.94 28.28 -5.74
CA GLY A 121 -2.04 27.25 -4.72
C GLY A 121 -3.46 27.02 -4.23
N VAL A 122 -4.45 27.23 -5.11
CA VAL A 122 -5.89 27.12 -4.82
C VAL A 122 -6.53 26.09 -5.74
N ILE A 123 -7.55 25.38 -5.26
CA ILE A 123 -8.30 24.41 -6.06
C ILE A 123 -9.72 24.91 -6.31
N PRO A 124 -10.21 24.81 -7.56
CA PRO A 124 -11.60 25.11 -7.90
C PRO A 124 -12.60 24.40 -7.00
N ASP A 125 -13.66 25.11 -6.58
CA ASP A 125 -14.67 24.58 -5.64
C ASP A 125 -15.31 23.26 -6.10
N GLN A 126 -15.48 23.10 -7.41
CA GLN A 126 -16.03 21.87 -7.99
C GLN A 126 -15.14 20.65 -7.76
N TRP A 127 -13.83 20.83 -7.59
CA TRP A 127 -12.87 19.73 -7.40
C TRP A 127 -12.64 19.39 -5.94
N ARG A 128 -13.10 20.24 -5.01
CA ARG A 128 -13.01 20.04 -3.55
C ARG A 128 -13.90 18.91 -3.05
N HIS A 129 -14.99 18.65 -3.75
CA HIS A 129 -15.99 17.69 -3.33
C HIS A 129 -15.65 16.26 -3.80
N ALA A 130 -15.58 15.34 -2.85
CA ALA A 130 -15.32 13.93 -3.10
C ALA A 130 -16.52 13.08 -2.70
N ARG A 131 -17.01 12.26 -3.63
CA ARG A 131 -18.01 11.24 -3.31
C ARG A 131 -17.33 9.99 -2.76
N ILE A 132 -17.53 9.69 -1.48
CA ILE A 132 -16.99 8.48 -0.85
C ILE A 132 -17.96 7.31 -1.03
N ILE A 133 -17.45 6.22 -1.59
CA ILE A 133 -18.16 4.95 -1.76
C ILE A 133 -17.48 3.88 -0.90
N PRO A 134 -18.19 3.28 0.07
CA PRO A 134 -17.66 2.15 0.84
C PRO A 134 -17.63 0.89 -0.02
N LEU A 135 -16.48 0.22 -0.08
CA LEU A 135 -16.31 -1.08 -0.73
C LEU A 135 -15.99 -2.17 0.29
N LYS A 136 -16.55 -3.36 0.06
CA LYS A 136 -16.23 -4.57 0.85
C LYS A 136 -14.74 -4.93 0.71
N LYS A 137 -14.05 -5.14 1.83
CA LYS A 137 -12.74 -5.79 1.85
C LYS A 137 -12.94 -7.29 1.61
N PRO A 138 -12.21 -7.92 0.68
CA PRO A 138 -12.41 -9.33 0.35
C PRO A 138 -12.08 -10.25 1.53
N GLY A 139 -12.84 -11.34 1.67
CA GLY A 139 -12.59 -12.40 2.65
C GLY A 139 -12.76 -11.97 4.11
N LYS A 140 -13.73 -11.10 4.40
CA LYS A 140 -14.13 -10.76 5.77
C LYS A 140 -15.36 -11.55 6.16
N ASP A 141 -15.33 -12.10 7.37
CA ASP A 141 -16.37 -12.98 7.92
C ASP A 141 -17.64 -12.20 8.26
N ASP A 142 -17.48 -10.95 8.73
CA ASP A 142 -18.60 -10.10 9.12
C ASP A 142 -18.47 -8.69 8.50
N TYR A 143 -19.48 -8.32 7.71
CA TYR A 143 -19.61 -7.00 7.06
C TYR A 143 -20.50 -6.03 7.85
N MET A 144 -21.02 -6.41 9.02
CA MET A 144 -21.61 -5.49 10.00
C MET A 144 -20.53 -4.69 10.75
N ILE A 145 -19.27 -5.08 10.64
CA ILE A 145 -18.15 -4.36 11.24
C ILE A 145 -17.59 -3.34 10.24
N ALA A 146 -17.51 -2.06 10.62
CA ALA A 146 -16.99 -0.99 9.76
C ALA A 146 -15.55 -1.27 9.24
N LYS A 147 -14.71 -1.96 10.02
CA LYS A 147 -13.34 -2.39 9.63
C LYS A 147 -13.33 -3.29 8.38
N ALA A 148 -14.43 -3.96 8.06
CA ALA A 148 -14.58 -4.81 6.88
C ALA A 148 -14.81 -4.04 5.58
N TRP A 149 -14.97 -2.71 5.66
CA TRP A 149 -15.13 -1.83 4.51
C TRP A 149 -13.88 -0.97 4.31
N ARG A 150 -13.73 -0.43 3.09
CA ARG A 150 -12.73 0.59 2.75
C ARG A 150 -13.39 1.73 1.97
N PRO A 151 -13.01 2.99 2.20
CA PRO A 151 -13.50 4.10 1.39
C PRO A 151 -12.87 4.08 0.01
N ILE A 152 -13.62 4.51 -1.00
CA ILE A 152 -13.06 4.98 -2.28
C ILE A 152 -13.65 6.36 -2.55
N SER A 153 -12.79 7.34 -2.74
CA SER A 153 -13.17 8.70 -3.10
C SER A 153 -13.20 8.87 -4.61
N LEU A 154 -14.36 9.31 -5.11
CA LEU A 154 -14.56 9.67 -6.50
C LEU A 154 -14.53 11.19 -6.63
N LEU A 155 -13.42 11.69 -7.14
CA LEU A 155 -13.24 13.09 -7.51
C LEU A 155 -13.71 13.39 -8.93
N VAL A 156 -13.95 14.67 -9.21
CA VAL A 156 -14.18 15.20 -10.56
C VAL A 156 -13.03 14.82 -11.50
N THR A 157 -13.38 14.52 -12.74
CA THR A 157 -12.42 13.91 -13.69
C THR A 157 -11.23 14.82 -13.99
N LEU A 158 -11.43 16.13 -14.18
CA LEU A 158 -10.31 17.07 -14.38
C LEU A 158 -9.41 17.19 -13.16
N GLY A 159 -9.97 17.25 -11.94
CA GLY A 159 -9.18 17.25 -10.71
C GLY A 159 -8.26 16.03 -10.62
N LYS A 160 -8.78 14.84 -10.97
CA LYS A 160 -7.96 13.61 -11.07
C LYS A 160 -6.84 13.70 -12.11
N VAL A 161 -7.07 14.39 -13.23
CA VAL A 161 -6.03 14.59 -14.25
C VAL A 161 -4.93 15.48 -13.69
N LEU A 162 -5.28 16.63 -13.09
CA LEU A 162 -4.30 17.52 -12.46
C LEU A 162 -3.51 16.82 -11.35
N GLU A 163 -4.17 16.08 -10.46
CA GLU A 163 -3.51 15.25 -9.46
C GLU A 163 -2.50 14.27 -10.08
N SER A 164 -2.86 13.64 -11.19
CA SER A 164 -2.00 12.65 -11.84
C SER A 164 -0.78 13.30 -12.48
N VAL A 165 -0.94 14.53 -13.01
CA VAL A 165 0.16 15.37 -13.49
C VAL A 165 1.09 15.74 -12.34
N VAL A 166 0.55 16.27 -11.24
CA VAL A 166 1.32 16.67 -10.06
C VAL A 166 2.04 15.45 -9.45
N ALA A 167 1.37 14.31 -9.35
CA ALA A 167 1.97 13.09 -8.84
C ALA A 167 3.14 12.62 -9.71
N GLU A 168 3.03 12.74 -11.03
CA GLU A 168 4.12 12.43 -11.96
C GLU A 168 5.30 13.40 -11.82
N ARG A 169 5.03 14.69 -11.65
CA ARG A 169 6.07 15.72 -11.41
C ARG A 169 6.83 15.47 -10.11
N ILE A 170 6.12 15.19 -9.02
CA ILE A 170 6.75 14.82 -7.74
C ILE A 170 7.54 13.52 -7.90
N SER A 171 6.97 12.50 -8.56
CA SER A 171 7.67 11.24 -8.82
C SER A 171 8.96 11.44 -9.62
N HIS A 172 8.96 12.33 -10.62
CA HIS A 172 10.15 12.65 -11.38
C HIS A 172 11.19 13.35 -10.48
N ALA A 173 10.79 14.38 -9.74
CA ALA A 173 11.69 15.09 -8.83
C ALA A 173 12.31 14.18 -7.76
N VAL A 174 11.52 13.26 -7.21
CA VAL A 174 11.95 12.25 -6.23
C VAL A 174 13.12 11.42 -6.76
N GLU A 175 13.03 10.92 -8.00
CA GLU A 175 14.08 10.09 -8.59
C GLU A 175 15.26 10.94 -9.07
N THR A 176 15.00 12.06 -9.76
CA THR A 176 16.04 12.94 -10.33
C THR A 176 16.93 13.56 -9.25
N HIS A 177 16.33 13.97 -8.13
CA HIS A 177 17.06 14.66 -7.06
C HIS A 177 17.33 13.77 -5.85
N GLY A 178 16.90 12.51 -5.83
CA GLY A 178 17.09 11.59 -4.72
C GLY A 178 16.41 12.09 -3.43
N LEU A 179 15.14 12.51 -3.52
CA LEU A 179 14.42 13.09 -2.37
C LEU A 179 14.00 12.04 -1.32
N LEU A 180 13.93 10.76 -1.73
CA LEU A 180 13.53 9.64 -0.88
C LEU A 180 14.66 8.59 -0.78
N PRO A 181 14.75 7.86 0.35
CA PRO A 181 15.76 6.83 0.53
C PRO A 181 15.72 5.76 -0.56
N THR A 182 16.89 5.21 -0.92
CA THR A 182 17.03 4.14 -1.92
C THR A 182 16.42 2.81 -1.50
N ASN A 183 16.01 2.67 -0.24
CA ASN A 183 15.48 1.41 0.29
C ASN A 183 13.94 1.42 0.37
N HIS A 184 13.30 2.49 -0.14
CA HIS A 184 11.86 2.55 -0.33
C HIS A 184 11.51 1.96 -1.71
N PHE A 185 10.76 0.86 -1.74
CA PHE A 185 10.35 0.16 -2.96
C PHE A 185 8.87 0.36 -3.34
N GLY A 186 8.01 0.65 -2.36
CA GLY A 186 6.58 0.85 -2.57
C GLY A 186 6.26 2.08 -3.41
N ALA A 187 5.27 1.95 -4.30
CA ALA A 187 4.68 3.01 -5.13
C ALA A 187 5.67 3.94 -5.87
N ARG A 188 6.86 3.45 -6.21
CA ARG A 188 7.88 4.19 -6.96
C ARG A 188 8.10 3.60 -8.35
N LYS A 189 8.33 4.48 -9.34
CA LYS A 189 8.65 4.06 -10.70
C LYS A 189 9.92 3.19 -10.68
N GLN A 190 9.91 2.13 -11.48
CA GLN A 190 11.04 1.19 -11.64
C GLN A 190 11.47 0.45 -10.36
N ARG A 191 10.62 0.44 -9.32
CA ARG A 191 10.83 -0.31 -8.10
C ARG A 191 9.71 -1.30 -7.88
N SER A 192 10.02 -2.49 -7.35
CA SER A 192 9.03 -3.51 -7.08
C SER A 192 9.23 -4.18 -5.72
N ALA A 193 8.14 -4.72 -5.18
CA ALA A 193 8.18 -5.57 -3.99
C ALA A 193 9.11 -6.79 -4.20
N GLU A 194 9.19 -7.31 -5.42
CA GLU A 194 10.07 -8.44 -5.76
C GLU A 194 11.54 -8.07 -5.64
N GLN A 195 11.96 -6.87 -6.08
CA GLN A 195 13.32 -6.40 -5.89
C GLN A 195 13.68 -6.27 -4.40
N ALA A 196 12.73 -5.76 -3.59
CA ALA A 196 12.92 -5.66 -2.14
C ALA A 196 13.12 -7.04 -1.49
N LEU A 197 12.33 -8.03 -1.91
CA LEU A 197 12.42 -9.41 -1.43
C LEU A 197 13.73 -10.09 -1.87
N VAL A 198 14.14 -9.91 -3.12
CA VAL A 198 15.43 -10.44 -3.63
C VAL A 198 16.60 -9.83 -2.86
N LEU A 199 16.57 -8.52 -2.60
CA LEU A 199 17.59 -7.84 -1.81
C LEU A 199 17.68 -8.43 -0.39
N LEU A 200 16.55 -8.62 0.28
CA LEU A 200 16.49 -9.20 1.61
C LEU A 200 17.04 -10.64 1.60
N GLN A 201 16.64 -11.43 0.60
CA GLN A 201 17.10 -12.81 0.44
C GLN A 201 18.61 -12.91 0.22
N GLU A 202 19.19 -12.07 -0.64
CA GLU A 202 20.63 -12.05 -0.87
C GLU A 202 21.39 -11.68 0.42
N HIS A 203 20.85 -10.74 1.21
CA HIS A 203 21.41 -10.40 2.52
C HIS A 203 21.40 -11.61 3.47
N ILE A 204 20.27 -12.32 3.55
CA ILE A 204 20.15 -13.55 4.36
C ILE A 204 21.16 -14.61 3.92
N PHE A 205 21.29 -14.87 2.62
CA PHE A 205 22.26 -15.84 2.11
C PHE A 205 23.72 -15.40 2.36
N SER A 206 24.02 -14.10 2.24
CA SER A 206 25.34 -13.54 2.57
C SER A 206 25.68 -13.70 4.06
N ALA A 207 24.73 -13.44 4.94
CA ALA A 207 24.89 -13.67 6.38
C ALA A 207 25.12 -15.16 6.67
N TRP A 208 24.37 -16.07 6.05
CA TRP A 208 24.57 -17.51 6.24
C TRP A 208 25.93 -18.01 5.77
N ARG A 209 26.47 -17.48 4.65
CA ARG A 209 27.84 -17.76 4.20
C ARG A 209 28.87 -17.37 5.25
N SER A 210 28.61 -16.30 5.99
CA SER A 210 29.44 -15.82 7.11
C SER A 210 29.12 -16.53 8.44
N ARG A 211 28.30 -17.60 8.43
CA ARG A 211 27.78 -18.27 9.62
C ARG A 211 27.08 -17.30 10.58
N HIS A 212 26.42 -16.27 10.09
CA HIS A 212 25.64 -15.33 10.89
C HIS A 212 24.14 -15.65 10.83
N VAL A 213 23.43 -15.12 11.82
CA VAL A 213 21.96 -15.11 11.92
C VAL A 213 21.48 -13.73 11.49
N VAL A 214 20.41 -13.68 10.68
CA VAL A 214 19.68 -12.44 10.41
C VAL A 214 18.46 -12.41 11.31
N SER A 215 18.41 -11.47 12.24
CA SER A 215 17.21 -11.17 13.01
C SER A 215 16.45 -10.06 12.31
N LEU A 216 15.15 -10.21 12.12
CA LEU A 216 14.32 -9.27 11.38
C LEU A 216 13.07 -8.94 12.20
N VAL A 217 12.66 -7.67 12.13
CA VAL A 217 11.39 -7.17 12.65
C VAL A 217 10.60 -6.54 11.49
N SER A 218 9.32 -6.87 11.41
CA SER A 218 8.37 -6.34 10.43
C SER A 218 7.26 -5.60 11.17
N PHE A 219 6.97 -4.38 10.72
CA PHE A 219 5.92 -3.51 11.21
C PHE A 219 4.89 -3.26 10.11
N ASP A 220 3.62 -3.15 10.52
CA ASP A 220 2.49 -2.76 9.66
C ASP A 220 1.94 -1.43 10.21
N VAL A 221 2.00 -0.37 9.39
CA VAL A 221 1.48 0.95 9.75
C VAL A 221 -0.04 0.92 9.67
N LYS A 222 -0.70 1.16 10.81
CA LYS A 222 -2.15 1.19 10.92
C LYS A 222 -2.72 2.35 10.11
N GLY A 223 -3.51 2.03 9.10
CA GLY A 223 -4.30 3.04 8.39
C GLY A 223 -3.45 4.13 7.73
N ALA A 224 -2.34 3.75 7.10
CA ALA A 224 -1.34 4.67 6.54
C ALA A 224 -1.88 5.76 5.60
N TYR A 225 -3.05 5.57 4.95
CA TYR A 225 -3.70 6.62 4.15
C TYR A 225 -4.54 7.58 5.01
N ASN A 226 -5.15 7.04 6.06
CA ASN A 226 -6.29 7.65 6.71
C ASN A 226 -5.96 8.31 8.05
N GLY A 227 -4.78 8.03 8.61
CA GLY A 227 -4.30 8.57 9.89
C GLY A 227 -2.99 9.35 9.75
N VAL A 228 -2.80 10.05 8.62
CA VAL A 228 -1.61 10.88 8.38
C VAL A 228 -1.84 12.28 8.92
N CYS A 229 -0.91 12.76 9.75
CA CYS A 229 -0.89 14.16 10.13
C CYS A 229 -0.40 15.02 8.95
N LYS A 230 -1.30 15.84 8.41
CA LYS A 230 -1.05 16.73 7.26
C LYS A 230 0.13 17.66 7.51
N GLU A 231 0.18 18.29 8.68
CA GLU A 231 1.22 19.23 9.06
C GLU A 231 2.60 18.58 9.02
N ARG A 232 2.72 17.36 9.58
CA ARG A 232 3.96 16.58 9.59
C ARG A 232 4.40 16.19 8.19
N LEU A 233 3.45 15.79 7.34
CA LEU A 233 3.75 15.50 5.95
C LEU A 233 4.27 16.73 5.20
N LEU A 234 3.58 17.87 5.29
CA LEU A 234 4.01 19.11 4.62
C LEU A 234 5.39 19.55 5.10
N GLN A 235 5.67 19.45 6.41
CA GLN A 235 6.99 19.68 6.98
C GLN A 235 8.06 18.74 6.39
N ARG A 236 7.75 17.44 6.26
CA ARG A 236 8.65 16.42 5.69
C ARG A 236 8.91 16.62 4.19
N MET A 237 7.93 17.09 3.44
CA MET A 237 8.05 17.42 2.02
C MET A 237 8.88 18.69 1.82
N ARG A 238 8.62 19.74 2.61
CA ARG A 238 9.41 20.98 2.64
C ARG A 238 10.89 20.70 2.94
N ALA A 239 11.16 19.92 4.00
CA ALA A 239 12.52 19.53 4.38
C ALA A 239 13.28 18.77 3.28
N ARG A 240 12.56 18.07 2.39
CA ARG A 240 13.12 17.35 1.25
C ARG A 240 13.23 18.18 -0.02
N GLY A 241 12.89 19.47 0.03
CA GLY A 241 13.05 20.41 -1.09
C GLY A 241 11.87 20.44 -2.04
N ILE A 242 10.67 20.02 -1.64
CA ILE A 242 9.46 20.29 -2.43
C ILE A 242 9.15 21.81 -2.38
N PRO A 243 8.88 22.48 -3.52
CA PRO A 243 8.62 23.91 -3.56
C PRO A 243 7.38 24.35 -2.78
N GLU A 244 7.45 25.53 -2.17
CA GLU A 244 6.38 26.07 -1.32
C GLU A 244 5.05 26.24 -2.06
N GLY A 245 5.08 26.69 -3.33
CA GLY A 245 3.87 26.83 -4.14
C GLY A 245 3.11 25.50 -4.29
N LEU A 246 3.84 24.41 -4.54
CA LEU A 246 3.25 23.08 -4.63
C LEU A 246 2.76 22.58 -3.26
N LEU A 247 3.47 22.91 -2.17
CA LEU A 247 3.01 22.57 -0.82
C LEU A 247 1.71 23.28 -0.46
N ARG A 248 1.55 24.56 -0.83
CA ARG A 248 0.28 25.29 -0.66
C ARG A 248 -0.85 24.63 -1.43
N TRP A 249 -0.59 24.25 -2.68
CA TRP A 249 -1.59 23.54 -3.50
C TRP A 249 -1.99 22.19 -2.88
N ILE A 250 -1.03 21.41 -2.37
CA ILE A 250 -1.29 20.14 -1.67
C ILE A 250 -2.09 20.38 -0.37
N ASP A 251 -1.76 21.44 0.37
CA ASP A 251 -2.48 21.82 1.59
C ASP A 251 -3.92 22.23 1.29
N ALA A 252 -4.16 23.08 0.28
CA ALA A 252 -5.50 23.46 -0.15
C ALA A 252 -6.33 22.23 -0.56
N PHE A 253 -5.70 21.26 -1.24
CA PHE A 253 -6.35 20.01 -1.64
C PHE A 253 -6.84 19.17 -0.45
N TRP A 254 -6.12 19.27 0.67
CA TRP A 254 -6.41 18.49 1.87
C TRP A 254 -7.32 19.23 2.85
N ALA A 255 -7.11 20.54 3.03
CA ALA A 255 -7.86 21.39 3.95
C ALA A 255 -9.30 21.67 3.49
N GLU A 256 -9.53 21.71 2.17
CA GLU A 256 -10.81 22.12 1.60
C GLU A 256 -11.69 20.93 1.15
N GLY A 257 -11.25 19.69 1.40
CA GLY A 257 -11.95 18.47 1.04
C GLY A 257 -13.21 18.22 1.87
N SER A 258 -14.32 18.89 1.58
CA SER A 258 -15.66 18.48 1.99
C SER A 258 -16.01 17.16 1.28
N ALA A 259 -15.94 16.03 1.99
CA ALA A 259 -16.30 14.75 1.41
C ALA A 259 -17.72 14.33 1.80
N ALA A 260 -18.58 14.15 0.79
CA ALA A 260 -19.89 13.54 0.98
C ALA A 260 -19.77 12.02 0.89
N ILE A 261 -20.07 11.30 1.97
CA ILE A 261 -20.30 9.85 1.87
C ILE A 261 -21.63 9.64 1.15
N VAL A 262 -21.63 8.80 0.12
CA VAL A 262 -22.87 8.29 -0.45
C VAL A 262 -23.00 6.81 -0.15
N ILE A 263 -23.85 6.48 0.82
CA ILE A 263 -24.33 5.11 1.04
C ILE A 263 -25.43 4.87 0.00
N LYS A 264 -25.37 3.77 -0.76
CA LYS A 264 -26.33 3.45 -1.85
C LYS A 264 -27.80 3.59 -1.37
N GLY A 265 -28.44 4.71 -1.72
CA GLY A 265 -29.82 5.13 -1.38
C GLY A 265 -30.04 6.60 -1.78
N PRO A 266 -31.29 7.12 -1.81
CA PRO A 266 -31.53 8.53 -2.13
C PRO A 266 -30.95 9.44 -1.04
N CYS A 267 -30.11 10.39 -1.48
CA CYS A 267 -29.40 11.45 -0.75
C CYS A 267 -28.86 11.10 0.64
N SER A 268 -27.53 11.06 0.74
CA SER A 268 -26.82 11.27 2.00
C SER A 268 -26.51 12.76 2.12
N GLU A 269 -26.77 13.36 3.29
CA GLU A 269 -26.41 14.74 3.60
C GLU A 269 -24.89 14.94 3.50
N SER A 270 -24.47 16.13 3.04
CA SER A 270 -23.07 16.55 3.03
C SER A 270 -22.61 16.72 4.48
N GLY A 271 -21.71 15.85 4.94
CA GLY A 271 -21.06 15.97 6.24
C GLY A 271 -19.66 16.52 6.08
N ARG A 272 -19.26 17.47 6.93
CA ARG A 272 -17.84 17.85 7.01
C ARG A 272 -17.08 16.68 7.61
N LEU A 273 -15.97 16.28 7.01
CA LEU A 273 -15.11 15.26 7.60
C LEU A 273 -14.65 15.75 8.98
N PRO A 274 -14.80 14.94 10.05
CA PRO A 274 -14.34 15.32 11.39
C PRO A 274 -12.82 15.47 11.47
N GLN A 275 -12.07 14.88 10.52
CA GLN A 275 -10.64 15.10 10.39
C GLN A 275 -10.12 14.88 8.96
N GLU A 276 -9.02 15.57 8.67
CA GLU A 276 -8.28 15.63 7.41
C GLU A 276 -7.38 14.40 7.21
N GLY A 277 -7.92 13.26 6.74
CA GLY A 277 -7.09 12.13 6.28
C GLY A 277 -7.02 12.07 4.75
N VAL A 278 -5.99 11.42 4.18
CA VAL A 278 -5.86 11.28 2.72
C VAL A 278 -6.96 10.35 2.19
N PRO A 279 -7.90 10.84 1.37
CA PRO A 279 -8.94 9.99 0.85
C PRO A 279 -8.37 8.93 -0.12
N GLN A 280 -8.82 7.69 0.05
CA GLN A 280 -8.32 6.56 -0.74
C GLN A 280 -8.83 6.65 -2.19
N GLY A 281 -7.90 6.58 -3.13
CA GLY A 281 -8.20 6.65 -4.57
C GLY A 281 -7.62 7.87 -5.28
N TRP A 282 -6.99 8.78 -4.53
CA TRP A 282 -6.22 9.90 -5.06
C TRP A 282 -4.93 9.40 -5.72
N SER A 283 -4.65 9.82 -6.96
CA SER A 283 -3.39 9.46 -7.65
C SER A 283 -2.19 10.04 -6.89
N LEU A 284 -2.39 11.21 -6.29
CA LEU A 284 -1.38 11.93 -5.51
C LEU A 284 -1.08 11.27 -4.15
N SER A 285 -2.05 10.60 -3.54
CA SER A 285 -1.86 9.96 -2.22
C SER A 285 -0.65 9.04 -2.18
N GLN A 286 -0.46 8.25 -3.24
CA GLN A 286 0.58 7.23 -3.31
C GLN A 286 1.98 7.81 -3.18
N ILE A 287 2.27 8.90 -3.90
CA ILE A 287 3.60 9.52 -3.90
C ILE A 287 3.84 10.34 -2.63
N VAL A 288 2.80 11.01 -2.15
CA VAL A 288 2.87 11.87 -0.96
C VAL A 288 3.09 11.04 0.31
N LEU A 289 2.43 9.89 0.44
CA LEU A 289 2.65 8.97 1.57
C LEU A 289 4.10 8.50 1.69
N LEU A 290 4.83 8.42 0.58
CA LEU A 290 6.23 8.00 0.66
C LEU A 290 7.10 8.97 1.46
N PHE A 291 6.71 10.24 1.55
CA PHE A 291 7.38 11.24 2.38
C PHE A 291 7.11 11.05 3.87
N VAL A 292 6.00 10.40 4.24
CA VAL A 292 5.70 9.99 5.61
C VAL A 292 6.71 8.91 6.03
N ASP A 293 6.82 7.82 5.28
CA ASP A 293 7.64 6.67 5.71
C ASP A 293 9.14 6.84 5.40
N ALA A 294 9.51 7.89 4.68
CA ALA A 294 10.88 8.15 4.27
C ALA A 294 11.89 8.21 5.43
N ASP A 295 11.46 8.61 6.64
CA ASP A 295 12.36 8.66 7.79
C ASP A 295 12.63 7.28 8.42
N LEU A 296 11.72 6.31 8.25
CA LEU A 296 11.93 4.91 8.64
C LEU A 296 12.97 4.24 7.73
N GLY A 297 12.90 4.51 6.43
CA GLY A 297 13.76 3.92 5.40
C GLY A 297 15.20 4.45 5.33
N ARG A 298 15.63 5.32 6.25
CA ARG A 298 16.97 5.96 6.22
C ARG A 298 18.13 5.04 6.63
N SER A 299 17.84 3.89 7.23
CA SER A 299 18.89 2.95 7.64
C SER A 299 19.59 2.38 6.41
N LEU A 300 20.88 2.71 6.25
CA LEU A 300 21.71 2.17 5.18
C LEU A 300 21.75 0.64 5.28
N ILE A 301 21.67 -0.02 4.13
CA ILE A 301 21.88 -1.48 4.06
C ILE A 301 23.38 -1.71 3.99
N ASP A 302 23.90 -2.40 5.00
CA ASP A 302 25.30 -2.79 5.10
C ASP A 302 25.44 -4.26 5.53
N LYS A 303 26.67 -4.72 5.77
CA LYS A 303 26.94 -6.09 6.23
C LYS A 303 26.33 -6.40 7.60
N LYS A 304 26.01 -5.38 8.40
CA LYS A 304 25.51 -5.51 9.77
C LYS A 304 23.99 -5.43 9.81
N GLY A 305 23.31 -4.84 8.84
CA GLY A 305 21.85 -4.77 8.83
C GLY A 305 21.29 -3.93 7.68
N GLY A 306 20.00 -3.65 7.74
CA GLY A 306 19.32 -2.86 6.74
C GLY A 306 17.84 -2.68 7.04
N ALA A 307 17.17 -1.90 6.20
CA ALA A 307 15.72 -1.78 6.24
C ALA A 307 15.16 -1.61 4.82
N ILE A 308 13.94 -2.09 4.62
CA ILE A 308 13.12 -1.86 3.43
C ILE A 308 11.79 -1.28 3.87
N ALA A 309 11.27 -0.36 3.07
CA ALA A 309 9.93 0.20 3.23
C ALA A 309 9.13 0.01 1.94
N CYS A 310 7.85 -0.31 2.07
CA CYS A 310 6.92 -0.42 0.97
C CYS A 310 5.55 0.10 1.41
N VAL A 311 5.38 1.42 1.34
CA VAL A 311 4.17 2.08 1.86
C VAL A 311 3.96 1.63 3.32
N ASP A 312 2.83 1.00 3.64
CA ASP A 312 2.43 0.56 4.99
C ASP A 312 3.35 -0.52 5.60
N ASP A 313 4.15 -1.24 4.80
CA ASP A 313 5.05 -2.30 5.27
C ASP A 313 6.46 -1.75 5.52
N TYR A 314 6.89 -1.72 6.79
CA TYR A 314 8.28 -1.40 7.16
C TYR A 314 8.96 -2.65 7.74
N THR A 315 10.13 -2.98 7.22
CA THR A 315 10.88 -4.16 7.65
C THR A 315 12.34 -3.80 7.85
N ALA A 316 12.90 -4.17 8.99
CA ALA A 316 14.28 -3.91 9.33
C ALA A 316 14.95 -5.13 9.93
N TRP A 317 16.24 -5.29 9.69
CA TRP A 317 16.99 -6.46 10.12
C TRP A 317 18.42 -6.12 10.53
N VAL A 318 18.99 -7.03 11.30
CA VAL A 318 20.38 -6.98 11.73
C VAL A 318 20.99 -8.37 11.61
N SER A 319 22.29 -8.41 11.33
CA SER A 319 23.07 -9.63 11.21
C SER A 319 24.18 -9.68 12.24
N GLY A 320 24.44 -10.87 12.75
CA GLY A 320 25.47 -11.12 13.75
C GLY A 320 25.62 -12.62 14.04
N PRO A 321 26.57 -13.01 14.92
CA PRO A 321 26.88 -14.42 15.15
C PRO A 321 25.71 -15.26 15.65
N THR A 322 24.85 -14.70 16.50
CA THR A 322 23.68 -15.37 17.10
C THR A 322 22.49 -14.41 17.23
N ALA A 323 21.27 -14.96 17.32
CA ALA A 323 20.07 -14.17 17.59
C ALA A 323 20.19 -13.37 18.90
N GLN A 324 20.78 -13.97 19.94
CA GLN A 324 21.05 -13.30 21.21
C GLN A 324 21.95 -12.07 21.05
N SER A 325 23.02 -12.16 20.25
CA SER A 325 23.91 -11.02 19.97
C SER A 325 23.21 -9.89 19.21
N ASN A 326 22.23 -10.24 18.39
CA ASN A 326 21.43 -9.29 17.59
C ASN A 326 20.36 -8.59 18.42
N ARG A 327 19.96 -9.16 19.56
CA ARG A 327 18.82 -8.74 20.37
C ARG A 327 18.82 -7.25 20.70
N ARG A 328 19.92 -6.73 21.25
CA ARG A 328 20.04 -5.30 21.59
C ARG A 328 19.87 -4.39 20.37
N ARG A 329 20.35 -4.83 19.21
CA ARG A 329 20.28 -4.06 17.97
C ARG A 329 18.89 -4.09 17.35
N ILE A 330 18.17 -5.22 17.45
CA ILE A 330 16.74 -5.27 17.10
C ILE A 330 15.91 -4.41 18.05
N GLN A 331 16.18 -4.45 19.35
CA GLN A 331 15.48 -3.58 20.29
C GLN A 331 15.72 -2.10 19.94
N ALA A 332 16.95 -1.69 19.63
CA ALA A 332 17.22 -0.32 19.17
C ALA A 332 16.48 0.05 17.87
N VAL A 333 16.28 -0.90 16.95
CA VAL A 333 15.45 -0.70 15.76
C VAL A 333 13.97 -0.52 16.12
N ILE A 334 13.46 -1.32 17.05
CA ILE A 334 12.10 -1.20 17.59
C ILE A 334 11.92 0.16 18.27
N ASP A 335 12.82 0.54 19.17
CA ASP A 335 12.75 1.79 19.92
C ASP A 335 12.77 2.99 18.96
N LYS A 336 13.59 2.95 17.91
CA LYS A 336 13.61 3.97 16.85
C LYS A 336 12.30 4.03 16.05
N ALA A 337 11.68 2.88 15.77
CA ALA A 337 10.39 2.84 15.10
C ALA A 337 9.30 3.44 16.00
N LEU A 338 9.26 3.08 17.28
CA LEU A 338 8.32 3.63 18.26
C LEU A 338 8.52 5.15 18.47
N ASP A 339 9.77 5.60 18.45
CA ASP A 339 10.11 7.03 18.48
C ASP A 339 9.69 7.78 17.21
N TRP A 340 9.69 7.11 16.06
CA TRP A 340 9.08 7.66 14.85
C TRP A 340 7.55 7.71 14.94
N GLU A 341 6.90 6.68 15.49
CA GLU A 341 5.44 6.60 15.69
C GLU A 341 4.93 7.77 16.55
N ARG A 342 5.60 8.09 17.67
CA ARG A 342 5.23 9.23 18.54
C ARG A 342 5.25 10.60 17.83
N ARG A 343 6.11 10.75 16.82
CA ARG A 343 6.32 12.01 16.10
C ARG A 343 5.59 12.10 14.76
N SER A 344 5.24 10.97 14.16
CA SER A 344 4.63 10.91 12.83
C SER A 344 3.11 11.14 12.84
N GLY A 345 2.46 10.89 13.97
CA GLY A 345 1.00 10.83 14.06
C GLY A 345 0.41 9.51 13.54
N ALA A 346 1.24 8.62 12.98
CA ALA A 346 0.84 7.29 12.54
C ALA A 346 1.10 6.25 13.63
N THR A 347 0.31 5.17 13.67
CA THR A 347 0.41 4.12 14.70
C THR A 347 0.81 2.79 14.08
N PHE A 348 1.61 1.96 14.77
CA PHE A 348 1.84 0.58 14.33
C PHE A 348 0.77 -0.39 14.83
N GLU A 349 0.38 -1.35 14.00
CA GLU A 349 -0.45 -2.49 14.42
C GLU A 349 0.40 -3.51 15.18
N ALA A 350 0.40 -3.43 16.51
CA ALA A 350 1.18 -4.30 17.39
C ALA A 350 0.93 -5.79 17.12
N GLU A 351 -0.34 -6.20 16.96
CA GLU A 351 -0.73 -7.60 16.68
C GLU A 351 -0.11 -8.17 15.39
N LYS A 352 0.14 -7.31 14.40
CA LYS A 352 0.76 -7.70 13.12
C LYS A 352 2.28 -7.63 13.14
N THR A 353 2.85 -6.96 14.14
CA THR A 353 4.29 -6.87 14.28
C THR A 353 4.86 -8.28 14.47
N ALA A 354 5.91 -8.59 13.71
CA ALA A 354 6.46 -9.94 13.67
C ALA A 354 7.98 -9.89 13.72
N ILE A 355 8.56 -10.78 14.52
CA ILE A 355 10.00 -10.97 14.63
C ILE A 355 10.33 -12.39 14.14
N ILE A 356 11.42 -12.53 13.41
CA ILE A 356 11.91 -13.82 12.92
C ILE A 356 13.45 -13.84 12.93
N HIS A 357 14.02 -15.02 13.16
CA HIS A 357 15.45 -15.26 13.05
C HIS A 357 15.72 -16.20 11.86
N PHE A 358 16.31 -15.66 10.79
CA PHE A 358 16.72 -16.46 9.63
C PHE A 358 18.09 -17.10 9.88
N THR A 359 18.12 -18.42 10.00
CA THR A 359 19.35 -19.19 10.23
C THR A 359 19.18 -20.65 9.81
N ARG A 360 20.28 -21.25 9.34
CA ARG A 360 20.40 -22.70 9.12
C ARG A 360 20.97 -23.44 10.35
N TYR A 361 21.39 -22.69 11.37
CA TYR A 361 22.06 -23.20 12.56
C TYR A 361 21.12 -23.15 13.78
N THR A 362 20.62 -24.30 14.20
CA THR A 362 19.60 -24.44 15.26
C THR A 362 20.04 -23.88 16.61
N GLY A 363 21.30 -24.07 17.00
CA GLY A 363 21.85 -23.59 18.28
C GLY A 363 22.12 -22.08 18.36
N ARG A 364 21.66 -21.28 17.38
CA ARG A 364 21.92 -19.84 17.32
C ARG A 364 20.65 -18.99 17.32
N VAL A 365 19.50 -19.63 17.54
CA VAL A 365 18.19 -18.99 17.67
C VAL A 365 18.02 -18.54 19.11
N ASP A 366 17.25 -17.47 19.29
CA ASP A 366 16.79 -16.97 20.59
C ASP A 366 15.25 -17.03 20.54
N SER A 367 14.64 -17.53 21.61
CA SER A 367 13.19 -17.63 21.75
C SER A 367 12.64 -16.57 22.70
N GLU A 368 13.51 -15.77 23.31
CA GLU A 368 13.12 -14.75 24.26
C GLU A 368 12.28 -13.63 23.60
N PRO A 369 11.17 -13.20 24.21
CA PRO A 369 10.27 -12.21 23.62
C PRO A 369 10.88 -10.81 23.63
N PHE A 370 10.55 -9.99 22.64
CA PHE A 370 10.88 -8.56 22.62
C PHE A 370 9.75 -7.74 23.24
N THR A 371 10.08 -6.58 23.81
CA THR A 371 9.09 -5.66 24.36
C THR A 371 8.73 -4.62 23.32
N ILE A 372 7.48 -4.62 22.88
CA ILE A 372 6.93 -3.65 21.92
C ILE A 372 5.68 -3.04 22.53
N LYS A 373 5.69 -1.74 22.84
CA LYS A 373 4.55 -1.03 23.46
C LYS A 373 4.04 -1.69 24.75
N GLY A 374 4.95 -2.26 25.55
CA GLY A 374 4.62 -2.99 26.78
C GLY A 374 4.16 -4.44 26.57
N GLU A 375 3.92 -4.87 25.33
CA GLU A 375 3.56 -6.24 25.00
C GLU A 375 4.79 -7.11 24.72
N ARG A 376 4.66 -8.41 24.99
CA ARG A 376 5.71 -9.41 24.73
C ARG A 376 5.50 -10.05 23.36
N VAL A 377 6.39 -9.77 22.41
CA VAL A 377 6.34 -10.30 21.04
C VAL A 377 7.39 -11.39 20.89
N PHE A 378 6.94 -12.63 20.72
CA PHE A 378 7.81 -13.79 20.54
C PHE A 378 8.28 -13.95 19.08
N PRO A 379 9.54 -14.35 18.85
CA PRO A 379 10.00 -14.72 17.52
C PRO A 379 9.16 -15.85 16.90
N LYS A 380 8.81 -15.71 15.63
CA LYS A 380 8.03 -16.69 14.86
C LYS A 380 8.95 -17.49 13.93
N ASP A 381 8.56 -18.72 13.62
CA ASP A 381 9.26 -19.55 12.63
C ASP A 381 8.95 -19.17 11.18
N GLN A 382 7.86 -18.43 10.97
CA GLN A 382 7.42 -17.97 9.66
C GLN A 382 6.80 -16.57 9.75
N VAL A 383 7.06 -15.75 8.73
CA VAL A 383 6.51 -14.41 8.61
C VAL A 383 6.08 -14.15 7.17
N LYS A 384 5.05 -13.34 6.97
CA LYS A 384 4.64 -12.88 5.66
C LYS A 384 5.23 -11.49 5.42
N ILE A 385 6.13 -11.36 4.45
CA ILE A 385 6.77 -10.10 4.06
C ILE A 385 6.39 -9.82 2.61
N LEU A 386 5.82 -8.64 2.32
CA LEU A 386 5.45 -8.20 0.97
C LEU A 386 4.71 -9.28 0.15
N GLY A 387 3.77 -10.00 0.78
CA GLY A 387 2.99 -11.04 0.11
C GLY A 387 3.59 -12.46 0.15
N VAL A 388 4.88 -12.63 0.44
CA VAL A 388 5.58 -13.92 0.46
C VAL A 388 5.71 -14.45 1.88
N ILE A 389 5.38 -15.73 2.08
CA ILE A 389 5.58 -16.39 3.38
C ILE A 389 6.99 -16.97 3.44
N MET A 390 7.81 -16.46 4.35
CA MET A 390 9.21 -16.84 4.54
C MET A 390 9.36 -17.59 5.87
N ASP A 391 9.83 -18.84 5.83
CA ASP A 391 10.24 -19.57 7.03
C ASP A 391 11.70 -19.24 7.41
N SER A 392 12.08 -19.50 8.66
CA SER A 392 13.41 -19.23 9.22
C SER A 392 14.59 -19.81 8.42
N ARG A 393 14.33 -20.82 7.57
CA ARG A 393 15.33 -21.47 6.72
C ARG A 393 15.11 -21.26 5.22
N LEU A 394 14.13 -20.42 4.84
CA LEU A 394 13.78 -20.11 3.45
C LEU A 394 13.49 -21.35 2.59
N HIS A 395 12.75 -22.32 3.12
CA HIS A 395 12.24 -23.45 2.34
C HIS A 395 10.96 -23.13 1.55
N TYR A 396 10.23 -22.09 1.95
CA TYR A 396 9.01 -21.59 1.31
C TYR A 396 7.87 -22.61 1.18
N LYS A 397 7.88 -23.71 1.95
CA LYS A 397 6.88 -24.80 1.84
C LYS A 397 5.45 -24.30 1.95
N GLN A 398 5.16 -23.48 2.97
CA GLN A 398 3.83 -22.93 3.19
C GLN A 398 3.43 -21.92 2.09
N HIS A 399 4.37 -21.13 1.59
CA HIS A 399 4.12 -20.20 0.49
C HIS A 399 3.77 -20.95 -0.80
N ILE A 400 4.55 -21.97 -1.15
CA ILE A 400 4.31 -22.80 -2.34
C ILE A 400 2.95 -23.49 -2.25
N ALA A 401 2.62 -24.10 -1.10
CA ALA A 401 1.31 -24.71 -0.89
C ALA A 401 0.17 -23.68 -1.07
N ARG A 402 0.30 -22.49 -0.48
CA ARG A 402 -0.69 -21.42 -0.62
C ARG A 402 -0.83 -20.92 -2.06
N ALA A 403 0.27 -20.74 -2.78
CA ALA A 403 0.26 -20.33 -4.17
C ALA A 403 -0.42 -21.39 -5.05
N ALA A 404 -0.13 -22.68 -4.83
CA ALA A 404 -0.78 -23.79 -5.52
C ALA A 404 -2.29 -23.84 -5.23
N THR A 405 -2.72 -23.70 -3.96
CA THR A 405 -4.15 -23.67 -3.61
C THR A 405 -4.87 -22.49 -4.25
N LYS A 406 -4.29 -21.29 -4.22
CA LYS A 406 -4.88 -20.11 -4.88
C LYS A 406 -4.94 -20.26 -6.40
N GLY A 407 -3.88 -20.79 -7.01
CA GLY A 407 -3.83 -21.09 -8.44
C GLY A 407 -4.89 -22.11 -8.85
N LEU A 408 -5.06 -23.16 -8.06
CA LEU A 408 -6.12 -24.16 -8.28
C LEU A 408 -7.51 -23.53 -8.19
N GLY A 409 -7.76 -22.68 -7.19
CA GLY A 409 -9.01 -21.94 -7.07
C GLY A 409 -9.28 -21.08 -8.31
N ALA A 410 -8.30 -20.29 -8.76
CA ALA A 410 -8.42 -19.49 -9.97
C ALA A 410 -8.66 -20.33 -11.23
N ALA A 411 -8.01 -21.50 -11.35
CA ALA A 411 -8.22 -22.42 -12.46
C ALA A 411 -9.61 -23.09 -12.42
N MET A 412 -10.12 -23.42 -11.23
CA MET A 412 -11.48 -23.94 -11.06
C MET A 412 -12.52 -22.91 -11.45
N GLU A 413 -12.32 -21.63 -11.10
CA GLU A 413 -13.18 -20.54 -11.54
C GLU A 413 -13.16 -20.38 -13.06
N LEU A 414 -11.97 -20.45 -13.68
CA LEU A 414 -11.84 -20.43 -15.14
C LEU A 414 -12.59 -21.60 -15.80
N LYS A 415 -12.56 -22.79 -15.20
CA LYS A 415 -13.27 -23.99 -15.69
C LYS A 415 -14.80 -23.81 -15.70
N ARG A 416 -15.36 -22.88 -14.92
CA ARG A 416 -16.80 -22.58 -14.94
C ARG A 416 -17.24 -21.96 -16.27
N LEU A 417 -16.33 -21.34 -17.01
CA LEU A 417 -16.60 -20.79 -18.34
C LEU A 417 -16.61 -21.93 -19.37
N LYS A 418 -17.79 -22.26 -19.90
CA LYS A 418 -17.99 -23.29 -20.94
C LYS A 418 -18.07 -22.66 -22.34
N GLY A 419 -17.77 -23.46 -23.37
CA GLY A 419 -17.97 -23.07 -24.78
C GLY A 419 -16.91 -22.12 -25.36
N MET A 420 -15.77 -21.97 -24.69
CA MET A 420 -14.69 -21.10 -25.13
C MET A 420 -13.68 -21.81 -26.05
N ALA A 421 -13.17 -21.10 -27.06
CA ALA A 421 -12.09 -21.57 -27.90
C ALA A 421 -10.80 -21.80 -27.06
N PRO A 422 -9.98 -22.82 -27.38
CA PRO A 422 -8.74 -23.11 -26.65
C PRO A 422 -7.77 -21.93 -26.56
N SER A 423 -7.68 -21.11 -27.61
CA SER A 423 -6.85 -19.90 -27.65
C SER A 423 -7.29 -18.87 -26.59
N THR A 424 -8.59 -18.61 -26.48
CA THR A 424 -9.16 -17.68 -25.49
C THR A 424 -9.01 -18.23 -24.07
N THR A 425 -9.20 -19.53 -23.87
CA THR A 425 -8.99 -20.19 -22.57
C THR A 425 -7.55 -20.09 -22.11
N ARG A 426 -6.58 -20.31 -23.01
CA ARG A 426 -5.15 -20.12 -22.73
C ARG A 426 -4.84 -18.66 -22.37
N GLN A 427 -5.40 -17.71 -23.11
CA GLN A 427 -5.22 -16.28 -22.82
C GLN A 427 -5.78 -15.90 -21.44
N LEU A 428 -6.96 -16.40 -21.08
CA LEU A 428 -7.55 -16.22 -19.75
C LEU A 428 -6.70 -16.86 -18.65
N PHE A 429 -6.16 -18.06 -18.89
CA PHE A 429 -5.28 -18.73 -17.96
C PHE A 429 -4.00 -17.90 -17.70
N THR A 430 -3.32 -17.46 -18.76
CA THR A 430 -2.10 -16.63 -18.65
C THR A 430 -2.37 -15.29 -17.97
N ALA A 431 -3.56 -14.70 -18.16
CA ALA A 431 -3.88 -13.40 -17.57
C ALA A 431 -4.40 -13.47 -16.13
N MET A 432 -5.01 -14.57 -15.72
CA MET A 432 -5.75 -14.64 -14.44
C MET A 432 -5.22 -15.69 -13.47
N VAL A 433 -4.70 -16.81 -13.97
CA VAL A 433 -4.20 -17.91 -13.12
C VAL A 433 -2.70 -17.77 -12.92
N ALA A 434 -1.93 -17.60 -14.00
CA ALA A 434 -0.48 -17.51 -13.92
C ALA A 434 0.02 -16.41 -12.96
N PRO A 435 -0.50 -15.16 -12.96
CA PRO A 435 -0.01 -14.12 -12.06
C PRO A 435 -0.26 -14.41 -10.58
N VAL A 436 -1.29 -15.21 -10.25
CA VAL A 436 -1.61 -15.61 -8.88
C VAL A 436 -0.58 -16.62 -8.35
N VAL A 437 -0.09 -17.49 -9.24
CA VAL A 437 0.89 -18.52 -8.92
C VAL A 437 2.30 -17.96 -8.96
N ASP A 438 2.62 -17.11 -9.93
CA ASP A 438 3.99 -16.69 -10.25
C ASP A 438 4.48 -15.46 -9.48
N TYR A 439 3.63 -14.85 -8.65
CA TYR A 439 4.01 -13.68 -7.86
C TYR A 439 5.28 -13.93 -7.04
N ALA A 440 6.29 -13.06 -7.23
CA ALA A 440 7.61 -13.16 -6.61
C ALA A 440 8.31 -14.53 -6.80
N SER A 441 8.01 -15.25 -7.89
CA SER A 441 8.57 -16.59 -8.15
C SER A 441 10.10 -16.60 -8.24
N ASN A 442 10.71 -15.50 -8.68
CA ASN A 442 12.15 -15.29 -8.61
C ASN A 442 12.74 -15.45 -7.19
N VAL A 443 11.96 -15.19 -6.14
CA VAL A 443 12.38 -15.32 -4.73
C VAL A 443 12.30 -16.77 -4.24
N TRP A 444 11.26 -17.53 -4.60
CA TRP A 444 10.96 -18.83 -3.95
C TRP A 444 11.03 -20.05 -4.86
N MET A 445 11.03 -19.91 -6.19
CA MET A 445 10.97 -21.04 -7.13
C MET A 445 12.20 -21.96 -7.03
N HIS A 446 13.36 -21.44 -6.62
CA HIS A 446 14.56 -22.25 -6.38
C HIS A 446 14.33 -23.34 -5.32
N ALA A 447 13.41 -23.12 -4.36
CA ALA A 447 13.07 -24.09 -3.34
C ALA A 447 12.18 -25.24 -3.87
N CYS A 448 11.42 -25.03 -4.95
CA CYS A 448 10.60 -26.06 -5.58
C CYS A 448 11.43 -27.25 -6.09
N LYS A 449 12.62 -26.98 -6.66
CA LYS A 449 13.53 -28.03 -7.16
C LYS A 449 14.01 -28.97 -6.04
N THR A 450 14.06 -28.49 -4.80
CA THR A 450 14.47 -29.29 -3.63
C THR A 450 13.40 -30.32 -3.25
N VAL A 451 12.11 -30.03 -3.50
CA VAL A 451 11.00 -30.96 -3.20
C VAL A 451 11.02 -32.15 -4.16
N SER A 452 11.28 -31.93 -5.46
CA SER A 452 11.44 -33.01 -6.43
C SER A 452 12.65 -33.90 -6.12
N ALA A 453 13.75 -33.35 -5.60
CA ALA A 453 14.93 -34.11 -5.20
C ALA A 453 14.73 -34.97 -3.93
N ILE A 454 13.87 -34.53 -2.99
CA ILE A 454 13.54 -35.30 -1.77
C ILE A 454 12.59 -36.47 -2.10
N LEU A 455 11.70 -36.31 -3.07
CA LEU A 455 10.83 -37.40 -3.54
C LEU A 455 11.62 -38.47 -4.31
N TYR A 456 12.62 -38.08 -5.10
CA TYR A 456 13.49 -39.03 -5.80
C TYR A 456 14.34 -39.88 -4.82
N LYS A 457 14.86 -39.28 -3.74
CA LYS A 457 15.65 -40.03 -2.73
C LYS A 457 14.82 -40.91 -1.78
N ARG A 458 13.51 -40.69 -1.67
CA ARG A 458 12.61 -41.59 -0.92
C ARG A 458 12.13 -42.78 -1.74
N GLY A 459 11.97 -42.63 -3.06
CA GLY A 459 11.66 -43.76 -3.95
C GLY A 459 12.80 -44.78 -4.08
N ASP A 460 14.05 -44.33 -3.97
CA ASP A 460 15.23 -45.18 -4.17
C ASP A 460 15.61 -46.02 -2.92
N ARG A 461 15.01 -45.75 -1.76
CA ARG A 461 15.18 -46.57 -0.53
C ARG A 461 14.08 -47.58 -0.29
N SER A 462 12.96 -47.50 -1.01
CA SER A 462 11.88 -48.49 -0.99
C SER A 462 12.00 -49.55 -2.08
N GLY A 463 13.07 -49.50 -2.90
CA GLY A 463 13.36 -50.48 -3.97
C GLY A 463 14.49 -51.45 -3.67
N ARG A 464 14.98 -51.52 -2.42
CA ARG A 464 15.97 -52.51 -1.97
C ARG A 464 15.59 -53.05 -0.59
N SER A 465 14.57 -53.90 -0.56
CA SER A 465 14.39 -54.99 0.41
C SER A 465 13.52 -56.05 -0.22
#